data_AF-A0A844KMT9-F1
#
_entry.id   AF-A0A844KMT9-F1
#
_cell.length_a   1.000
_cell.length_b   1.000
_cell.length_c   1.000
_cell.angle_alpha   90.00
_cell.angle_beta   90.00
_cell.angle_gamma   90.00
#
_symmetry.space_group_name_H-M   'P 1'
#
loop_
_entity.id
_entity.type
_entity.pdbx_description
1 polymer ?
#
loop_
_entity_poly.entity_id
_entity_poly.type
_entity_poly.pdbx_seq_one_letter_code
_entity_poly.pdbx_strand_id
1 'polypeptide(L)'
;MRKTTINKIICDFAFVMSIMIIIVCIPSFSVQAKEQNPLYSYVDSKTDLCGFVDKNGKVVIDPAYDTVCDFSDGLAAVQNSDGKWGFIDKTGKVVVLLVYRMCGDFSEGLASVETEDEKWGYVNTQGNIVIAPEYIGVSAYSEGLACVRTKSGKYGKYGYIDKKTSYEKSTIN
;
A
#
# COMPACT_ATOMS: atom_id res chain seq x y z
N MET A 1 -64.89 -12.80 19.88
CA MET A 1 -63.43 -12.82 20.17
C MET A 1 -62.67 -13.10 18.88
N ARG A 2 -62.12 -12.08 18.18
CA ARG A 2 -61.16 -12.20 17.04
C ARG A 2 -60.80 -10.86 16.33
N LYS A 3 -61.07 -9.69 16.91
CA LYS A 3 -60.75 -8.39 16.27
C LYS A 3 -59.49 -7.69 16.82
N THR A 4 -58.95 -8.13 17.95
CA THR A 4 -57.85 -7.41 18.63
C THR A 4 -56.45 -7.80 18.14
N THR A 5 -56.28 -8.97 17.53
CA THR A 5 -54.95 -9.46 17.09
C THR A 5 -54.55 -8.94 15.71
N ILE A 6 -55.52 -8.65 14.82
CA ILE A 6 -55.26 -8.27 13.42
C ILE A 6 -54.72 -6.83 13.34
N ASN A 7 -55.25 -5.89 14.12
CA ASN A 7 -54.76 -4.51 14.12
C ASN A 7 -53.34 -4.36 14.68
N LYS A 8 -52.92 -5.28 15.57
CA LYS A 8 -51.56 -5.27 16.13
C LYS A 8 -50.51 -5.72 15.10
N ILE A 9 -50.85 -6.70 14.27
CA ILE A 9 -49.98 -7.20 13.18
C ILE A 9 -49.89 -6.19 12.03
N ILE A 10 -50.98 -5.47 11.73
CA ILE A 10 -50.99 -4.44 10.68
C ILE A 10 -50.19 -3.19 11.10
N CYS A 11 -50.21 -2.82 12.39
CA CYS A 11 -49.36 -1.72 12.90
C CYS A 11 -47.87 -2.08 12.90
N ASP A 12 -47.49 -3.32 13.22
CA ASP A 12 -46.08 -3.73 13.19
C ASP A 12 -45.54 -3.80 11.75
N PHE A 13 -46.34 -4.27 10.78
CA PHE A 13 -45.91 -4.38 9.38
C PHE A 13 -45.64 -3.01 8.72
N ALA A 14 -46.40 -1.98 9.10
CA ALA A 14 -46.18 -0.62 8.61
C ALA A 14 -44.86 0.00 9.12
N PHE A 15 -44.37 -0.44 10.30
CA PHE A 15 -43.12 0.07 10.87
C PHE A 15 -41.88 -0.57 10.21
N VAL A 16 -41.94 -1.87 9.86
CA VAL A 16 -40.81 -2.55 9.19
C VAL A 16 -40.67 -2.14 7.72
N MET A 17 -41.78 -1.84 7.03
CA MET A 17 -41.71 -1.35 5.64
C MET A 17 -41.21 0.10 5.52
N SER A 18 -41.28 0.91 6.59
CA SER A 18 -40.71 2.27 6.59
C SER A 18 -39.19 2.29 6.80
N ILE A 19 -38.60 1.23 7.38
CA ILE A 19 -37.15 1.16 7.64
C ILE A 19 -36.39 0.58 6.43
N MET A 20 -37.06 -0.23 5.60
CA MET A 20 -36.46 -0.82 4.38
C MET A 20 -36.27 0.16 3.21
N ILE A 21 -36.83 1.37 3.27
CA ILE A 21 -36.71 2.37 2.18
C ILE A 21 -35.50 3.31 2.37
N ILE A 22 -34.91 3.38 3.57
CA ILE A 22 -33.76 4.26 3.83
C ILE A 22 -32.43 3.63 3.37
N ILE A 23 -32.40 2.33 3.05
CA ILE A 23 -31.16 1.60 2.68
C ILE A 23 -30.81 1.70 1.18
N VAL A 24 -31.65 2.29 0.32
CA VAL A 24 -31.39 2.36 -1.14
C VAL A 24 -30.92 3.73 -1.63
N CYS A 25 -30.62 4.66 -0.72
CA CYS A 25 -30.20 6.01 -1.08
C CYS A 25 -28.98 6.47 -0.30
N ILE A 26 -28.00 5.58 -0.08
CA ILE A 26 -26.63 6.07 0.00
C ILE A 26 -26.32 6.52 -1.42
N PRO A 27 -26.22 7.83 -1.73
CA PRO A 27 -25.68 8.24 -3.02
C PRO A 27 -24.38 7.48 -3.17
N SER A 28 -24.15 6.90 -4.35
CA SER A 28 -22.87 6.36 -4.76
C SER A 28 -21.83 7.43 -4.47
N PHE A 29 -21.29 7.39 -3.25
CA PHE A 29 -20.18 8.19 -2.83
C PHE A 29 -19.08 7.50 -3.61
N SER A 30 -18.85 8.00 -4.83
CA SER A 30 -17.57 7.86 -5.48
C SER A 30 -16.57 8.23 -4.40
N VAL A 31 -15.97 7.22 -3.76
CA VAL A 31 -14.85 7.39 -2.86
C VAL A 31 -13.75 7.90 -3.77
N GLN A 32 -13.79 9.21 -4.05
CA GLN A 32 -12.60 9.97 -4.30
C GLN A 32 -11.88 9.89 -2.97
N ALA A 33 -10.99 8.90 -2.82
CA ALA A 33 -10.03 8.87 -1.75
C ALA A 33 -9.08 10.05 -1.96
N LYS A 34 -9.57 11.26 -1.71
CA LYS A 34 -8.73 12.43 -1.58
C LYS A 34 -7.92 12.18 -0.32
N GLU A 35 -6.61 12.05 -0.51
CA GLU A 35 -5.65 11.76 0.52
C GLU A 35 -5.93 12.61 1.77
N GLN A 36 -6.29 11.95 2.87
CA GLN A 36 -6.48 12.63 4.13
C GLN A 36 -5.09 12.98 4.65
N ASN A 37 -4.74 14.27 4.53
CA ASN A 37 -3.49 14.88 4.98
C ASN A 37 -2.25 14.41 4.18
N PRO A 38 -1.94 15.05 3.03
CA PRO A 38 -0.66 14.85 2.37
C PRO A 38 0.46 15.37 3.27
N LEU A 39 1.55 14.62 3.32
CA LEU A 39 2.79 15.00 3.97
C LEU A 39 3.84 15.27 2.89
N TYR A 40 4.71 16.24 3.14
CA TYR A 40 5.75 16.64 2.21
C TYR A 40 7.10 16.39 2.87
N SER A 41 8.03 15.79 2.13
CA SER A 41 9.40 15.62 2.58
C SER A 41 10.09 16.98 2.70
N TYR A 42 10.99 17.10 3.68
CA TYR A 42 11.85 18.26 3.83
C TYR A 42 13.21 17.82 4.39
N VAL A 43 14.24 18.62 4.14
CA VAL A 43 15.58 18.44 4.70
C VAL A 43 15.81 19.48 5.79
N ASP A 44 16.20 19.03 6.98
CA ASP A 44 16.60 19.93 8.06
C ASP A 44 18.00 20.48 7.84
N SER A 45 18.14 21.81 7.84
CA SER A 45 19.40 22.47 7.51
C SER A 45 20.49 22.37 8.58
N LYS A 46 20.18 21.82 9.76
CA LYS A 46 21.16 21.65 10.85
C LYS A 46 21.77 20.26 10.85
N THR A 47 20.99 19.25 10.45
CA THR A 47 21.36 17.84 10.49
C THR A 47 21.58 17.25 9.10
N ASP A 48 21.12 17.92 8.05
CA ASP A 48 21.02 17.43 6.67
C ASP A 48 20.15 16.15 6.54
N LEU A 49 19.34 15.85 7.56
CA LEU A 49 18.43 14.71 7.59
C LEU A 49 17.05 15.09 7.08
N CYS A 50 16.38 14.11 6.48
CA CYS A 50 15.04 14.20 5.93
C CYS A 50 13.98 13.84 6.98
N GLY A 51 12.88 14.60 6.97
CA GLY A 51 11.66 14.36 7.74
C GLY A 51 10.41 14.68 6.91
N PHE A 52 9.26 14.77 7.56
CA PHE A 52 7.99 15.13 6.90
C PHE A 52 7.23 16.24 7.61
N VAL A 53 6.67 17.16 6.83
CA VAL A 53 5.79 18.24 7.29
C VAL A 53 4.39 18.13 6.70
N ASP A 54 3.41 18.72 7.39
CA ASP A 54 2.08 18.92 6.82
C ASP A 54 2.05 20.09 5.83
N LYS A 55 0.90 20.30 5.19
CA LYS A 55 0.66 21.44 4.27
C LYS A 55 0.86 22.84 4.89
N ASN A 56 0.88 22.95 6.21
CA ASN A 56 1.10 24.21 6.93
C ASN A 56 2.58 24.37 7.35
N GLY A 57 3.46 23.43 6.97
CA GLY A 57 4.87 23.41 7.37
C GLY A 57 5.10 22.93 8.80
N LYS A 58 4.09 22.34 9.46
CA LYS A 58 4.26 21.75 10.79
C LYS A 58 4.95 20.40 10.64
N VAL A 59 6.05 20.20 11.38
CA VAL A 59 6.73 18.90 11.45
C VAL A 59 5.79 17.84 12.02
N VAL A 60 5.65 16.74 11.28
CA VAL A 60 4.87 15.55 11.65
C VAL A 60 5.79 14.38 11.95
N ILE A 61 6.86 14.23 11.15
CA ILE A 61 7.90 13.22 11.36
C ILE A 61 9.22 13.99 11.44
N ASP A 62 9.86 13.92 12.59
CA ASP A 62 11.14 14.56 12.85
C ASP A 62 12.22 14.04 11.88
N PRO A 63 13.23 14.86 11.55
CA PRO A 63 14.25 14.50 10.59
C PRO A 63 15.15 13.41 11.20
N ALA A 64 15.20 12.26 10.55
CA ALA A 64 15.89 11.07 11.08
C ALA A 64 16.47 10.14 9.98
N TYR A 65 16.29 10.49 8.71
CA TYR A 65 16.59 9.63 7.57
C TYR A 65 17.50 10.36 6.59
N ASP A 66 18.41 9.65 5.94
CA ASP A 66 19.31 10.24 4.95
C ASP A 66 18.56 10.56 3.65
N THR A 67 17.56 9.74 3.32
CA THR A 67 16.71 9.91 2.14
C THR A 67 15.31 9.39 2.43
N VAL A 68 14.32 10.06 1.87
CA VAL A 68 12.91 9.66 1.95
C VAL A 68 12.26 9.80 0.57
N CYS A 69 11.31 8.91 0.28
CA CYS A 69 10.44 8.98 -0.89
C CYS A 69 9.07 9.54 -0.49
N ASP A 70 8.26 9.90 -1.49
CA ASP A 70 6.89 10.34 -1.25
C ASP A 70 6.01 9.19 -0.76
N PHE A 71 4.92 9.54 -0.06
CA PHE A 71 3.94 8.56 0.39
C PHE A 71 3.19 7.95 -0.80
N SER A 72 3.16 6.63 -0.87
CA SER A 72 2.38 5.81 -1.81
C SER A 72 1.66 4.71 -1.03
N ASP A 73 0.37 4.50 -1.32
CA ASP A 73 -0.52 3.60 -0.56
C ASP A 73 -0.44 3.75 0.98
N GLY A 74 -0.16 4.97 1.45
CA GLY A 74 -0.10 5.31 2.87
C GLY A 74 1.25 5.08 3.55
N LEU A 75 2.27 4.58 2.84
CA LEU A 75 3.63 4.37 3.35
C LEU A 75 4.65 5.15 2.52
N ALA A 76 5.79 5.50 3.13
CA ALA A 76 6.92 6.14 2.45
C ALA A 76 8.18 5.29 2.64
N ALA A 77 8.95 5.10 1.56
CA ALA A 77 10.25 4.46 1.64
C ALA A 77 11.25 5.43 2.28
N VAL A 78 12.05 4.95 3.22
CA VAL A 78 13.06 5.75 3.94
C VAL A 78 14.36 4.99 4.09
N GLN A 79 15.48 5.71 4.04
CA GLN A 79 16.83 5.19 4.18
C GLN A 79 17.48 5.68 5.48
N ASN A 80 18.05 4.78 6.27
CA ASN A 80 18.85 5.14 7.44
C ASN A 80 20.30 5.47 7.06
N SER A 81 21.09 5.89 8.06
CA SER A 81 22.51 6.19 7.94
C SER A 81 23.39 5.01 7.50
N ASP A 82 22.91 3.77 7.63
CA ASP A 82 23.60 2.57 7.18
C ASP A 82 23.29 2.25 5.70
N GLY A 83 22.54 3.11 5.03
CA GLY A 83 22.10 2.93 3.65
C GLY A 83 20.99 1.90 3.48
N LYS A 84 20.35 1.45 4.57
CA LYS A 84 19.26 0.45 4.53
C LYS A 84 17.90 1.11 4.40
N TRP A 85 17.11 0.54 3.49
CA TRP A 85 15.76 0.97 3.18
C TRP A 85 14.72 0.16 3.93
N GLY A 86 13.63 0.84 4.28
CA GLY A 86 12.41 0.29 4.84
C GLY A 86 11.25 1.25 4.59
N PHE A 87 10.14 1.06 5.28
CA PHE A 87 8.95 1.88 5.09
C PHE A 87 8.35 2.36 6.41
N ILE A 88 7.90 3.61 6.42
CA ILE A 88 7.19 4.21 7.55
C ILE A 88 5.78 4.61 7.15
N ASP A 89 4.87 4.64 8.12
CA ASP A 89 3.55 5.23 7.96
C ASP A 89 3.57 6.76 8.18
N LYS A 90 2.42 7.41 7.98
CA LYS A 90 2.24 8.85 8.16
C LYS A 90 2.43 9.36 9.60
N THR A 91 2.53 8.45 10.57
CA THR A 91 2.86 8.78 11.96
C THR A 91 4.36 8.70 12.24
N GLY A 92 5.15 8.25 11.27
CA GLY A 92 6.59 8.01 11.42
C GLY A 92 6.90 6.62 11.98
N LYS A 93 5.91 5.75 12.17
CA LYS A 93 6.14 4.40 12.66
C LYS A 93 6.70 3.53 11.54
N VAL A 94 7.79 2.83 11.83
CA VAL A 94 8.35 1.81 10.94
C VAL A 94 7.37 0.65 10.80
N VAL A 95 6.90 0.42 9.57
CA VAL A 95 6.02 -0.70 9.20
C VAL A 95 6.83 -1.83 8.58
N VAL A 96 7.83 -1.49 7.76
CA VAL A 96 8.81 -2.42 7.20
C VAL A 96 10.18 -2.02 7.71
N LEU A 97 10.89 -2.97 8.32
CA LEU A 97 12.21 -2.72 8.90
C LEU A 97 13.19 -2.20 7.84
N LEU A 98 14.08 -1.32 8.28
CA LEU A 98 15.14 -0.73 7.45
C LEU A 98 16.31 -1.71 7.33
N VAL A 99 16.11 -2.76 6.53
CA VAL A 99 17.07 -3.86 6.35
C VAL A 99 17.37 -4.15 4.88
N TYR A 100 16.64 -3.52 3.96
CA TYR A 100 16.75 -3.78 2.53
C TYR A 100 17.81 -2.89 1.89
N ARG A 101 18.41 -3.39 0.82
CA ARG A 101 19.39 -2.63 0.02
C ARG A 101 18.70 -1.55 -0.81
N MET A 102 17.52 -1.86 -1.33
CA MET A 102 16.67 -0.95 -2.09
C MET A 102 15.19 -1.26 -1.87
N CYS A 103 14.36 -0.26 -2.06
CA CYS A 103 12.90 -0.37 -2.06
C CYS A 103 12.33 0.37 -3.28
N GLY A 104 11.28 -0.17 -3.89
CA GLY A 104 10.45 0.55 -4.85
C GLY A 104 9.27 1.22 -4.15
N ASP A 105 8.58 2.11 -4.85
CA ASP A 105 7.34 2.71 -4.35
C ASP A 105 6.23 1.67 -4.23
N PHE A 106 5.26 1.92 -3.35
CA PHE A 106 4.05 1.12 -3.30
C PHE A 106 3.20 1.36 -4.55
N SER A 107 2.75 0.27 -5.15
CA SER A 107 1.75 0.29 -6.21
C SER A 107 0.78 -0.85 -6.01
N GLU A 108 -0.51 -0.51 -6.01
CA GLU A 108 -1.61 -1.45 -5.81
C GLU A 108 -1.47 -2.32 -4.54
N GLY A 109 -0.92 -1.75 -3.46
CA GLY A 109 -0.74 -2.36 -2.15
C GLY A 109 0.53 -3.20 -1.98
N LEU A 110 1.43 -3.23 -2.98
CA LEU A 110 2.71 -3.95 -2.92
C LEU A 110 3.88 -3.03 -3.28
N ALA A 111 5.01 -3.23 -2.63
CA ALA A 111 6.28 -2.58 -2.96
C ALA A 111 7.38 -3.63 -3.15
N SER A 112 8.25 -3.40 -4.13
CA SER A 112 9.41 -4.27 -4.35
C SER A 112 10.50 -3.97 -3.33
N VAL A 113 11.19 -5.00 -2.86
CA VAL A 113 12.32 -4.87 -1.92
C VAL A 113 13.49 -5.72 -2.39
N GLU A 114 14.70 -5.16 -2.31
CA GLU A 114 15.94 -5.84 -2.65
C GLU A 114 16.71 -6.21 -1.37
N THR A 115 17.08 -7.48 -1.26
CA THR A 115 17.90 -8.02 -0.17
C THR A 115 19.39 -7.83 -0.44
N GLU A 116 20.24 -8.07 0.57
CA GLU A 116 21.70 -8.02 0.42
C GLU A 116 22.24 -8.98 -0.66
N ASP A 117 21.54 -10.09 -0.90
CA ASP A 117 21.90 -11.09 -1.92
C ASP A 117 21.47 -10.69 -3.35
N GLU A 118 21.14 -9.40 -3.56
CA GLU A 118 20.69 -8.83 -4.84
C GLU A 118 19.43 -9.53 -5.39
N LYS A 119 18.57 -10.00 -4.47
CA LYS A 119 17.29 -10.63 -4.78
C LYS A 119 16.13 -9.71 -4.44
N TRP A 120 15.22 -9.62 -5.39
CA TRP A 120 14.01 -8.83 -5.35
C TRP A 120 12.81 -9.69 -4.98
N GLY A 121 12.01 -9.20 -4.04
CA GLY A 121 10.70 -9.73 -3.64
C GLY A 121 9.69 -8.60 -3.45
N TYR A 122 8.55 -8.89 -2.83
CA TYR A 122 7.51 -7.89 -2.57
C TYR A 122 6.96 -7.97 -1.14
N VAL A 123 6.74 -6.79 -0.57
CA VAL A 123 6.06 -6.62 0.73
C VAL A 123 4.73 -5.90 0.53
N ASN A 124 3.78 -6.15 1.43
CA ASN A 124 2.52 -5.40 1.46
C ASN A 124 2.55 -4.23 2.44
N THR A 125 1.46 -3.47 2.50
CA THR A 125 1.30 -2.30 3.39
C THR A 125 1.21 -2.65 4.89
N GLN A 126 1.15 -3.93 5.26
CA GLN A 126 1.27 -4.41 6.64
C GLN A 126 2.72 -4.82 6.97
N GLY A 127 3.62 -4.74 6.00
CA GLY A 127 5.03 -5.13 6.11
C GLY A 127 5.30 -6.62 5.98
N ASN A 128 4.30 -7.40 5.56
CA ASN A 128 4.47 -8.83 5.31
C ASN A 128 5.10 -9.06 3.94
N ILE A 129 6.06 -9.97 3.86
CA ILE A 129 6.56 -10.48 2.58
C ILE A 129 5.43 -11.30 1.92
N VAL A 130 4.97 -10.83 0.77
CA VAL A 130 3.95 -11.52 -0.05
C VAL A 130 4.62 -12.40 -1.10
N ILE A 131 5.76 -11.96 -1.64
CA ILE A 131 6.54 -12.70 -2.62
C ILE A 131 7.98 -12.73 -2.15
N ALA A 132 8.50 -13.94 -1.95
CA ALA A 132 9.85 -14.15 -1.46
C ALA A 132 10.89 -13.54 -2.43
N PRO A 133 11.98 -12.96 -1.91
CA PRO A 133 13.06 -12.45 -2.74
C PRO A 133 13.79 -13.56 -3.50
N GLU A 134 13.46 -13.76 -4.77
CA GLU A 134 14.07 -14.80 -5.63
C GLU A 134 14.51 -14.26 -7.01
N TYR A 135 14.02 -13.07 -7.37
CA TYR A 135 14.21 -12.47 -8.69
C TYR A 135 15.44 -11.57 -8.72
N ILE A 136 16.05 -11.40 -9.89
CA ILE A 136 17.23 -10.53 -10.08
C ILE A 136 16.85 -9.17 -10.68
N GLY A 137 15.57 -8.82 -10.59
CA GLY A 137 14.99 -7.61 -11.15
C GLY A 137 13.49 -7.75 -11.27
N VAL A 138 12.77 -6.71 -10.90
CA VAL A 138 11.31 -6.68 -10.89
C VAL A 138 10.81 -5.28 -11.25
N SER A 139 9.57 -5.17 -11.73
CA SER A 139 8.87 -3.89 -11.91
C SER A 139 7.91 -3.61 -10.74
N ALA A 140 7.41 -2.38 -10.65
CA ALA A 140 6.21 -2.12 -9.86
C ALA A 140 5.02 -2.94 -10.39
N TYR A 141 4.03 -3.20 -9.53
CA TYR A 141 2.76 -3.79 -9.95
C TYR A 141 1.94 -2.76 -10.74
N SER A 142 1.33 -3.22 -11.83
CA SER A 142 0.37 -2.46 -12.63
C SER A 142 -0.61 -3.41 -13.28
N GLU A 143 -1.90 -3.09 -13.21
CA GLU A 143 -3.00 -3.92 -13.70
C GLU A 143 -2.98 -5.34 -13.10
N GLY A 144 -2.56 -5.45 -11.83
CA GLY A 144 -2.46 -6.73 -11.11
C GLY A 144 -1.27 -7.61 -11.49
N LEU A 145 -0.36 -7.15 -12.36
CA LEU A 145 0.82 -7.89 -12.81
C LEU A 145 2.11 -7.12 -12.52
N ALA A 146 3.22 -7.85 -12.41
CA ALA A 146 4.57 -7.28 -12.43
C ALA A 146 5.51 -8.10 -13.31
N CYS A 147 6.39 -7.43 -14.04
CA CYS A 147 7.46 -8.07 -14.80
C CYS A 147 8.59 -8.49 -13.86
N VAL A 148 9.10 -9.70 -14.03
CA VAL A 148 10.21 -10.23 -13.25
C VAL A 148 11.29 -10.78 -14.15
N ARG A 149 12.53 -10.73 -13.67
CA ARG A 149 13.70 -11.30 -14.30
C ARG A 149 14.31 -12.36 -13.40
N THR A 150 14.58 -13.54 -13.95
CA THR A 150 15.10 -14.70 -13.19
C THR A 150 16.56 -15.04 -13.51
N LYS A 151 17.08 -14.59 -14.65
CA LYS A 151 18.47 -14.87 -15.06
C LYS A 151 19.08 -13.72 -15.86
N SER A 152 20.34 -13.43 -15.56
CA SER A 152 21.17 -12.43 -16.26
C SER A 152 21.77 -13.00 -17.55
N GLY A 153 22.19 -12.11 -18.46
CA GLY A 153 22.91 -12.48 -19.69
C GLY A 153 22.22 -12.01 -20.98
N LYS A 154 22.86 -12.28 -22.12
CA LYS A 154 22.42 -11.86 -23.47
C LYS A 154 20.96 -12.26 -23.80
N TYR A 155 20.48 -13.33 -23.17
CA TYR A 155 19.12 -13.85 -23.30
C TYR A 155 18.45 -13.94 -21.93
N GLY A 156 18.45 -12.84 -21.18
CA GLY A 156 17.83 -12.78 -19.86
C GLY A 156 16.42 -13.38 -19.87
N LYS A 157 16.04 -14.06 -18.78
CA LYS A 157 14.76 -14.75 -18.69
C LYS A 157 13.76 -13.88 -17.93
N TYR A 158 12.72 -13.46 -18.63
CA TYR A 158 11.65 -12.62 -18.10
C TYR A 158 10.34 -13.41 -17.95
N GLY A 159 9.45 -12.91 -17.11
CA GLY A 159 8.10 -13.43 -16.92
C GLY A 159 7.21 -12.41 -16.23
N TYR A 160 5.95 -12.76 -16.01
CA TYR A 160 5.03 -11.96 -15.22
C TYR A 160 4.57 -12.76 -14.00
N ILE A 161 4.32 -12.05 -12.92
CA ILE A 161 3.72 -12.58 -11.69
C ILE A 161 2.47 -11.78 -11.39
N ASP A 162 1.44 -12.44 -10.87
CA ASP A 162 0.25 -11.79 -10.34
C ASP A 162 0.35 -11.69 -8.81
N LYS A 163 -0.69 -11.18 -8.15
CA LYS A 163 -0.74 -11.07 -6.67
C LYS A 163 -1.08 -12.40 -5.96
N LYS A 164 -1.50 -13.44 -6.70
CA LYS A 164 -2.08 -14.68 -6.16
C LYS A 164 -1.19 -15.91 -6.37
N THR A 165 -0.27 -15.86 -7.31
CA THR A 165 0.54 -16.98 -7.77
C THR A 165 1.96 -16.54 -8.05
N SER A 166 2.89 -17.17 -7.34
CA SER A 166 4.26 -17.31 -7.82
C SER A 166 4.22 -18.19 -9.09
N TYR A 167 4.28 -17.54 -10.26
CA TYR A 167 4.47 -18.07 -11.63
C TYR A 167 3.27 -18.63 -12.42
N GLU A 168 3.06 -18.07 -13.62
CA GLU A 168 2.86 -18.87 -14.84
C GLU A 168 3.70 -18.36 -16.02
N LYS A 169 4.20 -19.32 -16.80
CA LYS A 169 5.29 -19.21 -17.76
C LYS A 169 4.75 -18.89 -19.15
N SER A 170 4.66 -17.61 -19.52
CA SER A 170 4.48 -17.22 -20.93
C SER A 170 5.85 -16.95 -21.57
N THR A 171 6.54 -18.00 -22.01
CA THR A 171 7.65 -17.86 -22.96
C THR A 171 7.04 -17.65 -24.34
N ILE A 172 7.13 -16.44 -24.87
CA ILE A 172 6.89 -16.20 -26.30
C ILE A 172 8.13 -16.77 -27.00
N ASN A 173 7.97 -17.90 -27.69
CA ASN A 173 9.00 -18.47 -28.58
C ASN A 173 9.11 -17.64 -29.85
#